data_AF-I6T6M9-F1
#
_entry.id   AF-I6T6M9-F1
#
_cell.length_a   1.000
_cell.length_b   1.000
_cell.length_c   1.000
_cell.angle_alpha   90.00
_cell.angle_beta   90.00
_cell.angle_gamma   90.00
#
_symmetry.space_group_name_H-M   'P 1'
#
loop_
_entity.id
_entity.type
_entity.pdbx_description
1 polymer ?
#
loop_
_entity_poly.entity_id
_entity_poly.type
_entity_poly.pdbx_seq_one_letter_code
_entity_poly.pdbx_strand_id
1 'polypeptide(L)'
;MAIGTIIFLLYPKKPTIIFVKDVLPKNSEISTLKKHEIKEVFLEDHQLKIILHITGNEAGYYVESGADEMTVSLYKTKNKSLKSNKLIPYDGVFTIDLIEYPRLKNIYIAYSPN
;
A
#
# COMPACT_ATOMS: atom_id res chain seq x y z
N MET A 1 34.91 13.38 -39.40
CA MET A 1 34.67 12.71 -38.10
C MET A 1 33.24 12.98 -37.70
N ALA A 2 32.37 11.97 -37.70
CA ALA A 2 30.99 12.12 -37.25
C ALA A 2 30.95 11.92 -35.74
N ILE A 3 30.52 12.96 -35.00
CA ILE A 3 30.30 12.88 -33.56
C ILE A 3 28.89 12.33 -33.39
N GLY A 4 28.77 11.05 -33.08
CA GLY A 4 27.49 10.42 -32.77
C GLY A 4 27.01 10.89 -31.40
N THR A 5 25.94 11.69 -31.35
CA THR A 5 25.30 12.08 -30.10
C THR A 5 24.50 10.91 -29.56
N ILE A 6 24.92 10.34 -28.43
CA ILE A 6 24.15 9.31 -27.71
C ILE A 6 23.07 10.04 -26.90
N ILE A 7 21.81 9.87 -27.29
CA ILE A 7 20.68 10.37 -26.53
C ILE A 7 20.32 9.30 -25.48
N PHE A 8 20.57 9.58 -24.20
CA PHE A 8 20.08 8.75 -23.10
C PHE A 8 18.62 9.11 -22.79
N LEU A 9 17.70 8.23 -23.18
CA LEU A 9 16.30 8.30 -22.72
C LEU A 9 16.22 7.70 -21.32
N LEU A 10 16.30 8.54 -20.29
CA LEU A 10 16.00 8.15 -18.91
C LEU A 10 14.49 8.06 -18.73
N TYR A 11 13.91 6.88 -18.98
CA TYR A 11 12.53 6.61 -18.58
C TYR A 11 12.49 6.37 -17.07
N PRO A 12 11.67 7.11 -16.29
CA PRO A 12 11.49 6.83 -14.89
C PRO A 12 10.86 5.43 -14.75
N LYS A 13 11.59 4.50 -14.14
CA LYS A 13 11.09 3.15 -13.89
C LYS A 13 10.02 3.24 -12.81
N LYS A 14 8.77 2.92 -13.16
CA LYS A 14 7.68 2.82 -12.18
C LYS A 14 8.03 1.77 -11.12
N PRO A 15 7.72 2.00 -9.83
CA PRO A 15 7.94 1.00 -8.79
C PRO A 15 7.14 -0.27 -9.09
N THR A 16 7.68 -1.41 -8.67
CA THR A 16 7.02 -2.71 -8.80
C THR A 16 6.23 -3.02 -7.53
N ILE A 17 4.97 -3.45 -7.69
CA ILE A 17 4.11 -3.86 -6.58
C ILE A 17 4.28 -5.37 -6.34
N ILE A 18 4.57 -5.76 -5.09
CA ILE A 18 4.83 -7.13 -4.69
C ILE A 18 3.97 -7.45 -3.46
N PHE A 19 3.27 -8.59 -3.46
CA PHE A 19 2.47 -9.02 -2.31
C PHE A 19 3.30 -9.92 -1.40
N VAL A 20 3.36 -9.59 -0.11
CA VAL A 20 4.13 -10.33 0.89
C VAL A 20 3.23 -10.82 2.02
N LYS A 21 3.51 -12.02 2.52
CA LYS A 21 2.83 -12.55 3.70
C LYS A 21 3.41 -11.88 4.93
N ASP A 22 2.56 -11.32 5.75
CA ASP A 22 2.94 -10.70 7.02
C ASP A 22 2.08 -11.25 8.16
N VAL A 23 2.72 -11.48 9.29
CA VAL A 23 2.09 -11.96 10.52
C VAL A 23 2.24 -10.83 11.53
N LEU A 24 1.33 -9.85 11.44
CA LEU A 24 1.24 -8.83 12.49
C LEU A 24 1.05 -9.53 13.85
N PRO A 25 1.65 -9.00 14.92
CA PRO A 25 1.39 -9.49 16.27
C PRO A 25 -0.12 -9.48 16.50
N LYS A 26 -0.65 -10.53 17.16
CA LYS A 26 -2.06 -10.67 17.53
C LYS A 26 -2.44 -9.59 18.55
N ASN A 27 -2.52 -8.33 18.13
CA ASN A 27 -3.22 -7.31 18.88
C ASN A 27 -4.71 -7.63 18.82
N SER A 28 -5.39 -7.51 19.96
CA SER A 28 -6.78 -7.95 20.13
C SER A 28 -7.77 -7.12 19.31
N GLU A 29 -7.43 -5.87 18.97
CA GLU A 29 -8.38 -4.91 18.39
C GLU A 29 -8.29 -4.77 16.87
N ILE A 30 -7.12 -5.06 16.27
CA ILE A 30 -6.87 -5.00 14.83
C ILE A 30 -6.52 -6.37 14.26
N SER A 31 -6.80 -6.57 12.98
CA SER A 31 -6.38 -7.73 12.19
C SER A 31 -5.81 -7.28 10.86
N THR A 32 -4.80 -7.97 10.35
CA THR A 32 -4.35 -7.79 8.96
C THR A 32 -5.44 -8.19 7.97
N LEU A 33 -5.45 -7.57 6.81
CA LEU A 33 -6.30 -7.99 5.70
C LEU A 33 -5.84 -9.31 5.10
N LYS A 34 -6.81 -10.12 4.68
CA LYS A 34 -6.56 -11.32 3.87
C LYS A 34 -6.38 -10.92 2.41
N LYS A 35 -5.64 -11.72 1.65
CA LYS A 35 -5.37 -11.42 0.24
C LYS A 35 -6.63 -11.18 -0.61
N HIS A 36 -7.71 -11.93 -0.37
CA HIS A 36 -8.96 -11.78 -1.11
C HIS A 36 -9.76 -10.53 -0.75
N GLU A 37 -9.43 -9.87 0.37
CA GLU A 37 -10.02 -8.60 0.77
C GLU A 37 -9.33 -7.42 0.08
N ILE A 38 -8.17 -7.65 -0.57
CA ILE A 38 -7.49 -6.67 -1.41
C ILE A 38 -7.94 -6.93 -2.85
N LYS A 39 -8.81 -6.05 -3.36
CA LYS A 39 -9.39 -6.19 -4.70
C LYS A 39 -8.37 -5.85 -5.78
N GLU A 40 -7.70 -4.73 -5.62
CA GLU A 40 -6.78 -4.20 -6.63
C GLU A 40 -5.71 -3.33 -5.99
N VAL A 41 -4.51 -3.35 -6.55
CA VAL A 41 -3.43 -2.43 -6.19
C VAL A 41 -2.74 -1.96 -7.46
N PHE A 42 -2.66 -0.66 -7.67
CA PHE A 42 -2.06 -0.08 -8.86
C PHE A 42 -1.44 1.29 -8.59
N LEU A 43 -0.62 1.71 -9.54
CA LEU A 43 0.00 3.04 -9.55
C LEU A 43 -0.73 3.93 -10.54
N GLU A 44 -1.17 5.08 -10.07
CA GLU A 44 -1.73 6.15 -10.90
C GLU A 44 -0.95 7.43 -10.60
N ASP A 45 -0.29 7.98 -11.62
CA ASP A 45 0.64 9.10 -11.49
C ASP A 45 1.69 8.88 -10.38
N HIS A 46 1.68 9.72 -9.35
CA HIS A 46 2.55 9.63 -8.17
C HIS A 46 1.83 9.01 -6.97
N GLN A 47 0.78 8.24 -7.19
CA GLN A 47 -0.04 7.66 -6.13
C GLN A 47 -0.09 6.14 -6.21
N LEU A 48 0.00 5.49 -5.05
CA LEU A 48 -0.38 4.10 -4.87
C LEU A 48 -1.86 4.06 -4.48
N LYS A 49 -2.66 3.37 -5.29
CA LYS A 49 -4.07 3.11 -5.02
C LYS A 49 -4.28 1.67 -4.61
N ILE A 50 -4.93 1.46 -3.48
CA ILE A 50 -5.24 0.15 -2.91
C ILE A 50 -6.74 0.08 -2.70
N ILE A 51 -7.42 -0.74 -3.50
CA ILE A 51 -8.87 -0.95 -3.41
C ILE A 51 -9.13 -2.19 -2.57
N LEU A 52 -9.96 -2.04 -1.55
CA LEU A 52 -10.34 -3.15 -0.67
C LEU A 52 -11.81 -3.53 -0.84
N HIS A 53 -12.07 -4.80 -0.64
CA HIS A 53 -13.41 -5.38 -0.62
C HIS A 53 -13.72 -5.85 0.81
N ILE A 54 -14.05 -4.89 1.68
CA ILE A 54 -14.41 -5.13 3.07
C ILE A 54 -15.76 -4.48 3.38
N THR A 55 -16.57 -5.10 4.25
CA THR A 55 -17.90 -4.60 4.61
C THR A 55 -18.03 -4.40 6.11
N GLY A 56 -18.47 -3.20 6.52
CA GLY A 56 -18.86 -2.92 7.91
C GLY A 56 -17.71 -2.88 8.91
N ASN A 57 -16.46 -2.91 8.47
CA ASN A 57 -15.29 -2.73 9.33
C ASN A 57 -14.52 -1.49 8.86
N GLU A 58 -13.84 -0.84 9.80
CA GLU A 58 -12.90 0.23 9.47
C GLU A 58 -11.57 -0.38 9.06
N ALA A 59 -10.86 0.29 8.17
CA ALA A 59 -9.52 -0.11 7.75
C ALA A 59 -8.55 1.05 7.86
N GLY A 60 -7.27 0.71 7.99
CA GLY A 60 -6.16 1.64 7.87
C GLY A 60 -4.93 0.94 7.34
N TYR A 61 -3.84 1.71 7.24
CA TYR A 61 -2.56 1.19 6.80
C TYR A 61 -1.42 1.81 7.62
N TYR A 62 -0.32 1.09 7.72
CA TYR A 62 0.97 1.59 8.19
C TYR A 62 1.96 1.51 7.05
N VAL A 63 2.83 2.52 6.96
CA VAL A 63 3.91 2.56 5.98
C VAL A 63 5.24 2.47 6.72
N GLU A 64 6.03 1.47 6.36
CA GLU A 64 7.44 1.42 6.68
C GLU A 64 8.22 1.68 5.39
N SER A 65 9.12 2.66 5.42
CA SER A 65 9.89 3.06 4.22
C SER A 65 11.38 2.92 4.46
N GLY A 66 12.07 2.40 3.44
CA GLY A 66 13.51 2.39 3.29
C GLY A 66 13.95 3.24 2.09
N ALA A 67 15.22 3.14 1.72
CA ALA A 67 15.81 3.99 0.67
C ALA A 67 15.19 3.75 -0.73
N ASP A 68 14.99 2.48 -1.08
CA ASP A 68 14.51 2.05 -2.41
C ASP A 68 13.20 1.23 -2.32
N GLU A 69 12.69 1.03 -1.10
CA GLU A 69 11.61 0.08 -0.82
C GLU A 69 10.60 0.65 0.19
N MET A 70 9.35 0.24 0.07
CA MET A 70 8.26 0.64 0.95
C MET A 70 7.38 -0.56 1.23
N THR A 71 7.02 -0.77 2.49
CA THR A 71 6.06 -1.79 2.91
C THR A 71 4.80 -1.12 3.42
N VAL A 72 3.66 -1.51 2.85
CA VAL A 72 2.33 -1.07 3.25
C VAL A 72 1.62 -2.23 3.94
N SER A 73 1.45 -2.11 5.25
CA SER A 73 0.75 -3.09 6.07
C SER A 73 -0.68 -2.65 6.31
N LEU A 74 -1.63 -3.40 5.74
CA LEU A 74 -3.05 -3.09 5.79
C LEU A 74 -3.73 -3.79 6.96
N TYR A 75 -4.55 -3.07 7.71
CA TYR A 75 -5.29 -3.60 8.84
C TYR A 75 -6.76 -3.18 8.82
N LYS A 76 -7.59 -3.98 9.48
CA LYS A 76 -9.00 -3.70 9.76
C LYS A 76 -9.31 -3.88 11.24
N THR A 77 -10.26 -3.12 11.74
CA THR A 77 -10.75 -3.26 13.12
C THR A 77 -11.61 -4.52 13.24
N LYS A 78 -11.46 -5.25 14.35
CA LYS A 78 -12.27 -6.47 14.63
C LYS A 78 -13.63 -6.13 15.25
N ASN A 79 -13.78 -4.93 15.81
CA ASN A 79 -14.92 -4.57 16.65
C ASN A 79 -15.65 -3.33 16.11
N LYS A 80 -16.87 -3.53 15.59
CA LYS A 80 -17.81 -2.45 15.22
C LYS A 80 -18.21 -1.55 16.40
N SER A 81 -17.94 -1.99 17.63
CA SER A 81 -18.39 -1.34 18.87
C SER A 81 -17.35 -0.39 19.49
N LEU A 82 -16.24 -0.10 18.80
CA LEU A 82 -15.43 1.07 19.11
C LEU A 82 -16.28 2.31 18.81
N LYS A 83 -17.09 2.73 19.79
CA LYS A 83 -17.76 4.03 19.79
C LYS A 83 -16.66 5.09 19.69
N SER A 84 -16.38 5.56 18.48
CA SER A 84 -15.34 6.54 18.30
C SER A 84 -15.84 7.59 17.35
N ASN A 85 -16.21 8.74 17.91
CA ASN A 85 -16.30 10.01 17.21
C ASN A 85 -14.94 10.45 16.58
N LYS A 86 -13.97 9.54 16.40
CA LYS A 86 -12.63 9.76 15.84
C LYS A 86 -12.26 8.77 14.73
N LEU A 87 -13.14 7.84 14.34
CA LEU A 87 -12.83 6.88 13.27
C LEU A 87 -13.60 7.29 12.01
N ILE A 88 -12.86 7.43 10.90
CA ILE A 88 -13.38 7.88 9.61
C ILE A 88 -13.82 6.64 8.83
N PRO A 89 -15.08 6.57 8.35
CA PRO A 89 -15.53 5.48 7.49
C PRO A 89 -14.63 5.35 6.27
N TYR A 90 -14.21 4.12 5.97
CA TYR A 90 -13.42 3.82 4.79
C TYR A 90 -14.32 3.68 3.57
N ASP A 91 -13.98 4.37 2.49
CA ASP A 91 -14.75 4.46 1.25
C ASP A 91 -14.42 3.35 0.22
N GLY A 92 -13.51 2.46 0.56
CA GLY A 92 -13.09 1.35 -0.31
C GLY A 92 -11.74 1.57 -1.00
N VAL A 93 -11.13 2.75 -0.89
CA VAL A 93 -9.85 3.05 -1.56
C VAL A 93 -8.86 3.76 -0.62
N PHE A 94 -7.66 3.19 -0.46
CA PHE A 94 -6.53 3.95 0.10
C PHE A 94 -5.73 4.56 -1.03
N THR A 95 -5.35 5.83 -0.83
CA THR A 95 -4.46 6.56 -1.71
C THR A 95 -3.25 6.99 -0.91
N ILE A 96 -2.06 6.63 -1.37
CA ILE A 96 -0.80 7.01 -0.73
C ILE A 96 0.04 7.79 -1.74
N ASP A 97 0.38 9.04 -1.42
CA ASP A 97 1.25 9.86 -2.24
C ASP A 97 2.69 9.36 -2.17
N LEU A 98 3.29 9.13 -3.34
CA LEU A 98 4.64 8.61 -3.50
C LEU A 98 5.67 9.71 -3.82
N ILE A 99 5.26 10.98 -3.78
CA ILE A 99 6.11 12.14 -4.09
C ILE A 99 7.32 12.20 -3.14
N GLU A 100 7.13 11.80 -1.89
CA GLU A 100 8.19 11.77 -0.87
C GLU A 100 9.17 10.60 -1.06
N TYR A 101 8.91 9.68 -1.98
CA TYR A 101 9.71 8.49 -2.25
C TYR A 101 10.23 8.45 -3.71
N PRO A 102 11.05 9.44 -4.14
CA PRO A 102 11.44 9.60 -5.54
C PRO A 102 12.35 8.48 -6.09
N ARG A 103 12.92 7.64 -5.21
CA ARG A 103 13.83 6.54 -5.57
C ARG A 103 13.19 5.16 -5.43
N LEU A 104 11.89 5.12 -5.14
CA LEU A 104 11.18 3.90 -4.82
C LEU A 104 11.19 2.92 -6.00
N LYS A 105 11.72 1.72 -5.77
CA LYS A 105 11.78 0.63 -6.76
C LYS A 105 10.73 -0.43 -6.47
N ASN A 106 10.51 -0.76 -5.20
CA ASN A 106 9.62 -1.83 -4.77
C ASN A 106 8.60 -1.33 -3.75
N ILE A 107 7.35 -1.75 -3.92
CA ILE A 107 6.26 -1.54 -2.97
C ILE A 107 5.74 -2.90 -2.55
N TYR A 108 5.91 -3.24 -1.28
CA TYR A 108 5.44 -4.47 -0.67
C TYR A 108 4.08 -4.25 -0.03
N ILE A 109 3.07 -5.02 -0.45
CA ILE A 109 1.74 -5.02 0.17
C ILE A 109 1.63 -6.23 1.08
N ALA A 110 1.64 -5.97 2.38
CA ALA A 110 1.58 -6.99 3.41
C ALA A 110 0.12 -7.46 3.65
N TYR A 111 -0.06 -8.77 3.69
CA TYR A 111 -1.36 -9.42 3.93
C TYR A 111 -1.20 -10.66 4.82
N SER A 112 -2.24 -11.01 5.58
CA SER A 112 -2.22 -12.23 6.39
C SER A 112 -2.45 -13.47 5.51
N PRO A 113 -1.62 -14.52 5.65
CA PRO A 113 -1.99 -15.84 5.14
C PRO A 113 -3.29 -16.28 5.86
N ASN A 114 -4.18 -16.93 5.11
CA ASN A 114 -5.50 -17.35 5.59
C ASN A 114 -5.43 -18.19 6.87
#